data_AF-A0A062TU18-F1
#
_entry.id   AF-A0A062TU18-F1
#
_cell.length_a   1.000
_cell.length_b   1.000
_cell.length_c   1.000
_cell.angle_alpha   90.00
_cell.angle_beta   90.00
_cell.angle_gamma   90.00
#
_symmetry.space_group_name_H-M   'P 1'
#
loop_
_entity.id
_entity.type
_entity.pdbx_description
1 polymer ?
#
loop_
_entity_poly.entity_id
_entity_poly.type
_entity_poly.pdbx_seq_one_letter_code
_entity_poly.pdbx_strand_id
1 'polypeptide(L)' 'MPAISGDLGPNEIIRLLNLTPHPEGGHYGQTFGSATLEDERPAATLIYYLLPGDELCAWHRVDADEIWLWHAGGPCR' A
#
# COMPACT_ATOMS: atom_id res chain seq x y z
N MET A 1 15.55 18.39 -0.14
CA MET A 1 15.13 17.99 1.22
C MET A 1 15.75 16.65 1.49
N PRO A 2 16.61 16.49 2.51
CA PRO A 2 17.20 15.19 2.82
C PRO A 2 16.08 14.25 3.29
N ALA A 3 16.09 13.00 2.81
CA ALA A 3 15.13 12.00 3.25
C ALA A 3 15.31 11.78 4.75
N ILE A 4 14.24 11.96 5.53
CA ILE A 4 14.21 11.61 6.95
C ILE A 4 14.04 10.09 7.00
N SER A 5 15.13 9.33 6.89
CA SER A 5 15.14 7.95 7.38
C SER A 5 15.40 8.00 8.88
N GLY A 6 14.33 8.15 9.67
CA GLY A 6 14.39 8.12 11.12
C GLY A 6 13.04 7.70 11.67
N ASP A 7 12.98 6.48 12.22
CA ASP A 7 11.97 5.89 13.11
C ASP A 7 10.56 6.50 13.11
N LEU A 8 9.97 6.72 11.93
CA LEU A 8 8.56 7.04 11.86
C LEU A 8 7.79 5.79 12.28
N GLY A 9 7.10 5.88 13.41
CA GLY A 9 6.19 4.83 13.83
C GLY A 9 5.08 4.61 12.80
N PRO A 10 4.45 3.42 12.76
CA PRO A 10 3.44 3.08 11.76
C PRO A 10 2.30 4.12 11.68
N ASN A 11 1.83 4.60 12.84
CA ASN A 11 0.79 5.64 12.91
C ASN A 11 1.17 6.96 12.26
N GLU A 12 2.45 7.34 12.33
CA GLU A 12 2.92 8.58 11.72
C GLU A 12 3.02 8.42 10.19
N ILE A 13 3.45 7.25 9.71
CA ILE A 13 3.44 6.95 8.26
C ILE A 13 2.01 6.93 7.72
N ILE A 14 1.08 6.27 8.42
CA ILE A 14 -0.35 6.25 8.07
C ILE A 14 -0.90 7.67 7.95
N ARG A 15 -0.59 8.54 8.93
CA ARG A 15 -1.01 9.94 8.93
C ARG A 15 -0.39 10.73 7.77
N LEU A 16 0.91 10.59 7.54
CA LEU A 16 1.63 11.34 6.51
C LEU A 16 1.21 10.94 5.08
N LEU A 17 0.91 9.66 4.87
CA LEU A 17 0.48 9.13 3.58
C LEU A 17 -1.05 9.06 3.42
N ASN A 18 -1.80 9.49 4.45
CA ASN A 18 -3.26 9.43 4.49
C ASN A 18 -3.83 8.03 4.19
N LEU A 19 -3.23 7.01 4.81
CA LEU A 19 -3.66 5.62 4.62
C LEU A 19 -4.93 5.32 5.42
N THR A 20 -5.76 4.44 4.90
CA THR A 20 -6.98 3.95 5.55
C THR A 20 -6.90 2.43 5.76
N PRO A 21 -7.68 1.85 6.68
CA PRO A 21 -7.76 0.40 6.85
C PRO A 21 -8.12 -0.29 5.52
N HIS A 22 -7.34 -1.32 5.15
CA HIS A 22 -7.62 -2.13 3.98
C HIS A 22 -8.54 -3.31 4.35
N PRO A 23 -9.50 -3.72 3.49
CA PRO A 23 -10.44 -4.80 3.80
C PRO A 23 -9.79 -6.15 4.16
N GLU A 24 -8.56 -6.39 3.69
CA GLU A 24 -7.83 -7.62 3.98
C GLU A 24 -6.87 -7.50 5.19
N GLY A 25 -6.82 -6.34 5.86
CA GLY A 25 -5.88 -6.04 6.93
C GLY A 25 -4.73 -5.12 6.49
N GLY A 26 -4.10 -4.46 7.46
CA GLY A 26 -3.14 -3.39 7.20
C GLY A 26 -3.83 -2.09 6.77
N HIS A 27 -3.00 -1.16 6.29
CA HIS A 27 -3.44 0.14 5.80
C HIS A 27 -2.97 0.40 4.39
N TYR A 28 -3.81 1.05 3.58
CA TYR A 28 -3.50 1.34 2.20
C TYR A 28 -3.91 2.74 1.77
N GLY A 29 -3.35 3.20 0.67
CA GLY A 29 -3.77 4.43 -0.01
C GLY A 29 -3.37 4.38 -1.47
N GLN A 30 -4.33 4.54 -2.38
CA GLN A 30 -4.06 4.56 -3.81
C GLN A 30 -3.43 5.89 -4.23
N THR A 31 -2.29 5.81 -4.92
CA THR A 31 -1.50 6.98 -5.34
C THR A 31 -1.51 7.17 -6.86
N PHE A 32 -1.84 6.12 -7.62
CA PHE A 32 -1.88 6.17 -9.08
C PHE A 32 -2.96 5.23 -9.62
N GLY A 33 -3.59 5.66 -10.71
CA GLY A 33 -4.35 4.82 -11.63
C GLY A 33 -4.05 5.29 -13.05
N SER A 34 -3.78 4.36 -13.97
CA SER A 34 -3.62 4.70 -15.37
C SER A 34 -4.94 5.25 -15.94
N ALA A 35 -4.85 5.97 -17.07
CA ALA A 35 -6.06 6.37 -17.79
C ALA A 35 -6.90 5.12 -18.16
N THR A 36 -8.21 5.26 -18.02
CA THR A 36 -9.19 4.28 -18.48
C THR A 36 -9.60 4.58 -19.91
N LEU A 37 -9.72 3.55 -20.75
CA LEU A 37 -10.40 3.65 -22.04
C LEU A 37 -11.80 3.06 -21.88
N GLU A 38 -12.81 3.74 -22.43
CA GLU A 38 -14.17 3.23 -22.69
C GLU A 38 -14.74 2.21 -21.69
N ASP A 39 -15.07 2.65 -20.46
CA ASP A 39 -15.70 1.83 -19.40
C ASP A 39 -14.94 0.56 -18.98
N GLU A 40 -13.67 0.42 -19.35
CA GLU A 40 -12.82 -0.71 -18.94
C GLU A 40 -12.14 -0.50 -17.58
N ARG A 41 -11.44 -1.53 -17.08
CA ARG A 41 -10.57 -1.39 -15.90
C ARG A 41 -9.28 -0.64 -16.32
N PRO A 42 -8.72 0.23 -15.46
CA PRO A 42 -7.37 0.77 -15.66
C PRO A 42 -6.34 -0.35 -15.90
N ALA A 43 -5.40 -0.12 -16.82
CA ALA A 43 -4.30 -1.06 -17.09
C ALA A 43 -3.36 -1.26 -15.89
N ALA A 44 -3.23 -0.26 -15.01
CA ALA A 44 -2.47 -0.38 -13.78
C ALA A 44 -2.99 0.56 -12.68
N THR A 45 -2.84 0.13 -11.44
CA THR A 45 -2.99 0.97 -10.24
C THR A 45 -1.74 0.82 -9.37
N LEU A 46 -1.48 1.82 -8.52
CA LEU A 46 -0.42 1.74 -7.51
C LEU A 46 -0.98 2.23 -6.18
N ILE A 47 -0.63 1.52 -5.13
CA ILE A 47 -0.98 1.86 -3.76
C ILE A 47 0.30 1.92 -2.92
N TYR A 48 0.25 2.70 -1.83
CA TYR A 48 1.04 2.37 -0.66
C TYR A 48 0.28 1.35 0.18
N TYR A 49 1.01 0.40 0.73
CA TYR A 49 0.50 -0.58 1.69
C TYR A 49 1.46 -0.63 2.89
N LEU A 50 0.91 -0.62 4.09
CA LEU A 50 1.65 -0.68 5.34
C LEU A 50 0.99 -1.72 6.25
N LEU A 51 1.81 -2.66 6.73
CA LEU A 51 1.40 -3.71 7.65
C LEU A 51 2.02 -3.48 9.03
N PRO A 52 1.23 -3.07 10.05
CA PRO A 52 1.67 -3.05 11.43
C PRO A 52 2.04 -4.46 11.93
N GLY A 53 2.96 -4.56 12.89
CA GLY A 53 3.46 -5.85 13.37
C GLY A 53 2.44 -6.73 14.11
N ASP A 54 1.29 -6.18 14.45
CA ASP A 54 0.15 -6.83 15.10
C ASP A 54 -1.01 -7.15 14.13
N GLU A 55 -0.84 -6.85 12.83
CA GLU A 55 -1.82 -7.13 11.80
C GLU A 55 -1.31 -8.12 10.74
N LEU A 56 -2.24 -8.70 9.98
CA LEU A 56 -1.95 -9.67 8.92
C LEU A 56 -2.79 -9.31 7.68
N CYS A 57 -2.21 -9.51 6.50
CA CYS A 57 -2.94 -9.54 5.24
C CYS A 57 -3.64 -10.90 5.11
N ALA A 58 -4.96 -10.90 5.15
CA ALA A 58 -5.78 -12.10 4.97
C ALA A 58 -5.62 -12.66 3.55
N TRP A 59 -5.69 -13.98 3.43
CA TRP A 59 -5.66 -14.66 2.14
C TRP A 59 -6.76 -14.14 1.22
N HIS A 60 -6.37 -13.70 0.05
CA HIS A 60 -7.28 -13.24 -1.00
C HIS A 60 -6.73 -13.60 -2.38
N ARG A 61 -7.51 -13.31 -3.41
CA ARG A 61 -7.13 -13.55 -4.80
C ARG A 61 -7.60 -12.38 -5.65
N VAL A 62 -6.72 -11.91 -6.51
CA VAL A 62 -7.01 -10.96 -7.58
C VAL A 62 -6.99 -11.65 -8.95
N ASP A 63 -7.59 -11.00 -9.94
CA ASP A 63 -7.68 -11.46 -11.33
C ASP A 63 -6.59 -10.85 -12.24
N ALA A 64 -5.59 -10.18 -11.64
CA ALA A 64 -4.44 -9.58 -12.30
C ALA A 64 -3.15 -9.88 -11.51
N ASP A 65 -2.00 -9.75 -12.15
CA ASP A 65 -0.72 -9.85 -11.45
C ASP A 65 -0.53 -8.66 -10.50
N GLU A 66 -0.03 -8.95 -9.30
CA GLU A 66 0.27 -7.94 -8.30
C GLU A 66 1.78 -7.92 -8.01
N ILE A 67 2.38 -6.74 -8.09
CA ILE A 67 3.83 -6.55 -7.91
C ILE A 67 4.08 -5.80 -6.61
N TRP A 68 4.88 -6.39 -5.73
CA TRP A 68 5.21 -5.82 -4.43
C TRP A 68 6.58 -5.12 -4.45
N LEU A 69 6.60 -3.84 -4.08
CA LEU A 69 7.80 -3.01 -4.02
C LEU A 69 8.11 -2.65 -2.57
N TRP A 70 9.17 -3.22 -2.01
CA TRP A 70 9.57 -2.92 -0.63
C TRP A 70 10.15 -1.50 -0.52
N HIS A 71 9.69 -0.74 0.47
CA HIS A 71 10.12 0.64 0.72
C HIS A 71 10.84 0.84 2.06
N ALA A 72 10.33 0.24 3.15
CA ALA A 72 10.87 0.45 4.51
C ALA A 72 10.35 -0.64 5.49
N GLY A 73 10.92 -0.65 6.70
CA GLY A 73 10.51 -1.53 7.79
C GLY A 73 11.18 -2.91 7.76
N GLY A 74 10.60 -3.88 8.46
CA GLY A 74 11.04 -5.27 8.39
C GLY A 74 10.67 -5.92 7.04
N PRO A 75 11.23 -7.10 6.73
CA PRO A 75 10.76 -7.89 5.60
C PRO A 75 9.31 -8.34 5.84
N CYS A 76 8.46 -8.23 4.82
CA CYS A 76 7.11 -8.79 4.83
C CYS A 76 7.19 -10.28 4.44
N ARG A 77 6.36 -11.13 5.06
CA ARG A 77 6.33 -12.58 4.81
C ARG A 77 4.91 -13.10 4.75
#